data_AF-A0A158S0Y9-F1
#
_entry.id   AF-A0A158S0Y9-F1
#
_cell.length_a   1.000
_cell.length_b   1.000
_cell.length_c   1.000
_cell.angle_alpha   90.00
_cell.angle_beta   90.00
_cell.angle_gamma   90.00
#
_symmetry.space_group_name_H-M   'P 1'
#
loop_
_entity.id
_entity.type
_entity.pdbx_description
1 polymer ?
#
loop_
_entity_poly.entity_id
_entity_poly.type
_entity_poly.pdbx_seq_one_letter_code
_entity_poly.pdbx_strand_id
1 'polypeptide(L)' 'MRTEKQTRTKGPTIKPFATPFTFQCTACGAVEHRRTPALPEGWATEQIGDDIYAYCPDDAIDLPQESVQ' A
#
# COMPACT_ATOMS: atom_id res chain seq x y z
N MET A 1 17.92 4.14 55.31
CA MET A 1 16.70 4.29 54.49
C MET A 1 17.03 5.28 53.37
N ARG A 2 17.47 4.80 52.20
CA ARG A 2 17.79 5.66 51.05
C ARG A 2 16.79 5.30 49.93
N THR A 3 15.89 6.21 49.63
CA THR A 3 14.88 6.08 48.58
C THR A 3 15.38 6.83 47.35
N GLU A 4 15.99 6.09 46.42
CA GLU A 4 16.38 6.58 45.10
C GLU A 4 15.12 6.69 44.23
N LYS A 5 14.79 7.94 43.87
CA LYS A 5 13.65 8.29 43.02
C LYS A 5 14.05 8.03 41.57
N GLN A 6 13.69 6.87 41.04
CA GLN A 6 13.95 6.47 39.67
C GLN A 6 13.08 7.29 38.70
N THR A 7 13.66 8.34 38.13
CA THR A 7 13.05 9.11 37.04
C THR A 7 13.09 8.30 35.75
N ARG A 8 11.94 7.77 35.35
CA ARG A 8 11.71 7.07 34.08
C ARG A 8 11.83 8.05 32.92
N THR A 9 13.00 8.10 32.30
CA THR A 9 13.23 8.81 31.03
C THR A 9 12.40 8.15 29.94
N LYS A 10 11.41 8.86 29.41
CA LYS A 10 10.64 8.43 28.24
C LYS A 10 11.59 8.41 27.04
N GLY A 11 11.97 7.22 26.59
CA GLY A 11 12.74 7.04 25.35
C GLY A 11 11.95 7.58 24.14
N PRO A 12 12.63 7.95 23.05
CA PRO A 12 11.98 8.44 21.85
C PRO A 12 11.05 7.36 21.28
N THR A 13 9.77 7.70 21.14
CA THR A 13 8.79 6.89 20.41
C THR A 13 9.22 6.82 18.95
N ILE A 14 9.87 5.74 18.54
CA ILE A 14 10.09 5.45 17.12
C ILE A 14 8.71 5.23 16.52
N LYS A 15 8.24 6.21 15.74
CA LYS A 15 7.03 6.03 14.93
C LYS A 15 7.33 4.86 13.99
N PRO A 16 6.45 3.85 13.88
CA PRO A 16 6.63 2.82 12.86
C PRO A 16 6.74 3.55 11.53
N PHE A 17 7.87 3.38 10.84
CA PHE A 17 8.00 3.80 9.45
C PHE A 17 6.85 3.13 8.71
N ALA A 18 5.90 3.91 8.21
CA ALA A 18 4.80 3.37 7.43
C ALA A 18 5.42 2.65 6.23
N THR A 19 5.30 1.33 6.21
CA THR A 19 5.77 0.50 5.10
C THR A 19 5.03 0.95 3.84
N PRO A 20 5.75 1.28 2.75
CA PRO A 20 5.09 1.66 1.52
C PRO A 20 4.29 0.47 0.99
N PHE A 21 3.09 0.76 0.50
CA PHE A 21 2.30 -0.15 -0.31
C PHE A 21 2.90 -0.18 -1.71
N THR A 22 3.10 -1.38 -2.22
CA THR A 22 3.68 -1.62 -3.55
C THR A 22 2.58 -2.17 -4.44
N PHE A 23 2.33 -1.51 -5.55
CA PHE A 23 1.41 -1.95 -6.59
C PHE A 23 2.23 -2.37 -7.80
N GLN A 24 1.94 -3.54 -8.36
CA GLN A 24 2.63 -4.04 -9.55
C GLN A 24 1.61 -4.33 -10.64
N CYS A 25 1.86 -3.81 -11.84
CA CYS A 25 1.07 -4.13 -13.02
C CYS A 25 1.31 -5.60 -13.40
N THR A 26 0.22 -6.34 -13.56
CA THR A 26 0.28 -7.76 -13.93
C THR A 26 0.72 -7.96 -15.38
N ALA A 27 0.40 -7.01 -16.27
CA ALA A 27 0.73 -7.09 -17.69
C ALA A 27 2.19 -6.71 -17.99
N CYS A 28 2.58 -5.46 -17.73
CA CYS A 28 3.93 -4.97 -18.05
C CYS A 28 4.96 -5.05 -16.91
N GLY A 29 4.53 -5.37 -15.68
CA GLY A 29 5.41 -5.41 -14.50
C GLY A 29 5.77 -4.05 -13.91
N ALA A 30 5.18 -2.95 -14.38
CA ALA A 30 5.39 -1.62 -13.81
C ALA A 30 5.09 -1.60 -12.31
N VAL A 31 5.94 -0.93 -11.52
CA VAL A 31 5.81 -0.89 -10.05
C VAL A 31 5.60 0.54 -9.58
N GLU A 32 4.62 0.75 -8.72
CA GLU A 32 4.33 2.03 -8.08
C GLU A 32 4.35 1.88 -6.55
N HIS A 33 5.02 2.80 -5.87
CA HIS A 33 5.17 2.76 -4.41
C HIS A 33 4.43 3.93 -3.77
N ARG A 34 3.48 3.62 -2.89
CA ARG A 34 2.63 4.61 -2.24
C ARG A 34 2.71 4.46 -0.73
N ARG A 35 2.48 5.55 0.00
CA ARG A 35 2.33 5.48 1.46
C ARG A 35 0.92 5.06 1.89
N THR A 36 -0.01 4.99 0.94
CA THR A 36 -1.43 4.67 1.16
C THR A 36 -1.79 3.36 0.45
N PRO A 37 -2.70 2.56 1.03
CA PRO A 37 -3.21 1.35 0.38
C PRO A 37 -4.21 1.64 -0.76
N ALA A 38 -4.51 2.90 -1.02
CA ALA A 38 -5.38 3.28 -2.12
C ALA A 38 -4.69 3.01 -3.47
N LEU A 39 -5.46 2.45 -4.41
CA LEU A 39 -5.02 2.20 -5.78
C LEU A 39 -4.48 3.51 -6.40
N PRO A 40 -3.36 3.49 -7.13
CA PRO A 40 -2.82 4.70 -7.76
C PRO A 40 -3.81 5.28 -8.78
N GLU A 41 -3.70 6.59 -9.04
CA GLU A 41 -4.59 7.25 -10.00
C GLU A 41 -4.36 6.70 -11.41
N GLY A 42 -5.45 6.43 -12.14
CA GLY A 42 -5.40 5.87 -13.49
C GLY A 42 -5.09 4.37 -13.55
N TRP A 43 -4.77 3.72 -12.43
CA TRP A 43 -4.66 2.26 -12.39
C TRP A 43 -6.05 1.64 -12.35
N ALA A 44 -6.17 0.47 -12.96
CA ALA A 44 -7.37 -0.34 -12.92
C ALA A 44 -7.09 -1.66 -12.21
N THR A 45 -8.15 -2.25 -11.67
CA THR A 45 -8.11 -3.61 -11.14
C THR A 45 -9.13 -4.46 -11.85
N GLU A 46 -8.76 -5.70 -12.14
CA GLU A 46 -9.66 -6.71 -12.67
C GLU A 46 -9.73 -7.88 -11.69
N GLN A 47 -10.94 -8.38 -11.46
CA GLN A 47 -11.14 -9.57 -10.66
C GLN A 47 -11.29 -10.78 -11.60
N ILE A 48 -10.38 -11.75 -11.49
CA ILE A 48 -10.46 -13.00 -12.24
C ILE A 48 -10.59 -14.13 -11.23
N GLY A 49 -11.81 -14.65 -11.07
CA GLY A 49 -12.13 -15.61 -10.02
C GLY A 49 -12.10 -14.94 -8.64
N ASP A 50 -11.24 -15.43 -7.74
CA ASP A 50 -11.07 -14.90 -6.37
C ASP A 50 -9.88 -13.92 -6.26
N ASP A 51 -9.09 -13.77 -7.35
CA ASP A 51 -7.88 -12.96 -7.39
C ASP A 51 -8.16 -11.56 -7.96
N ILE A 52 -7.52 -10.55 -7.39
CA ILE A 52 -7.57 -9.15 -7.86
C ILE A 52 -6.22 -8.79 -8.47
N TYR A 53 -6.23 -8.50 -9.77
CA TYR A 53 -5.06 -8.09 -10.53
C TYR A 53 -5.06 -6.58 -10.71
N ALA A 54 -3.89 -5.95 -10.55
CA ALA A 54 -3.71 -4.53 -10.78
C ALA A 54 -3.00 -4.29 -12.11
N TYR A 55 -3.39 -3.22 -12.80
CA TYR A 55 -2.85 -2.82 -14.09
C TYR A 55 -2.57 -1.32 -14.12
N CYS A 56 -1.46 -0.93 -14.73
CA CYS A 56 -1.07 0.46 -14.89
C CYS A 56 -1.97 1.14 -15.94
N PRO A 57 -2.01 2.49 -16.01
CA PRO A 57 -2.88 3.22 -16.94
C PRO A 57 -2.66 2.89 -18.42
N ASP A 58 -1.48 2.38 -18.78
CA ASP A 58 -1.16 2.00 -20.16
C ASP A 58 -1.86 0.68 -20.56
N ASP A 59 -1.78 -0.33 -19.69
CA ASP A 59 -2.43 -1.63 -19.90
C ASP A 59 -3.91 -1.64 -19.50
N ALA A 60 -4.33 -0.72 -18.63
CA ALA A 60 -5.70 -0.63 -18.13
C ALA A 60 -6.73 -0.25 -19.21
N ILE A 61 -6.28 0.30 -20.34
CA ILE A 61 -7.15 0.72 -21.45
C ILE A 61 -7.85 -0.48 -22.10
N ASP A 62 -7.21 -1.65 -22.08
CA ASP A 62 -7.72 -2.88 -22.70
C ASP A 62 -8.61 -3.70 -21.76
N LEU A 63 -8.66 -3.36 -20.46
CA LEU A 63 -9.44 -4.13 -19.50
C LEU A 63 -10.94 -3.91 -19.70
N PRO A 64 -11.74 -4.99 -19.65
CA PRO A 64 -13.19 -4.85 -19.55
C PRO A 64 -13.49 -4.08 -18.26
N GLN A 65 -14.06 -2.88 -18.40
CA GLN A 65 -14.55 -2.10 -17.26
C GLN A 65 -15.80 -2.78 -16.68
N GLU A 66 -15.64 -3.95 -16.07
CA GLU A 66 -16.70 -4.55 -15.27
C GLU A 66 -16.81 -3.68 -14.01
N SER A 67 -17.69 -2.69 -14.10
CA SER A 67 -18.12 -1.86 -12.99
C SER A 67 -18.70 -2.79 -11.95
N VAL A 68 -17.92 -3.09 -10.91
CA VAL A 68 -18.43 -3.70 -9.68
C VAL A 68 -19.48 -2.74 -9.12
N GLN A 69 -20.75 -3.13 -9.30
CA GLN A 69 -21.95 -2.38 -8.94
C GLN A 69 -22.29 -2.56 -7.46
#